data_AF-N1UBK0-F1
#
_entry.id   AF-N1UBK0-F1
#
_cell.length_a   1.000
_cell.length_b   1.000
_cell.length_c   1.000
_cell.angle_alpha   90.00
_cell.angle_beta   90.00
_cell.angle_gamma   90.00
#
_symmetry.space_group_name_H-M   'P 1'
#
loop_
_entity.id
_entity.type
_entity.pdbx_description
1 polymer ?
#
loop_
_entity_poly.entity_id
_entity_poly.type
_entity_poly.pdbx_seq_one_letter_code
_entity_poly.pdbx_strand_id
1 'polypeptide(L)'
;MNNTPIGRMVNIVVMLEEFIRMMNNNPNDFEEGSRSQAMENILAAKGDNPAEEKSIFDESSKLTPLSNSFGPILSQRATDRMAAQEANLNPNSPWGRMVSKFSIEFLLRVHLRKCEFETVRKLITSGKVTDEVNLRLIRDSLLKMEKTSTWTRFSPPIWKK
;
A
#
# COMPACT_ATOMS: atom_id res chain seq x y z
N MET A 1 0.78 28.98 2.71
CA MET A 1 0.10 28.25 1.59
C MET A 1 0.51 26.78 1.49
N ASN A 2 1.69 26.43 2.00
CA ASN A 2 2.31 25.11 2.20
C ASN A 2 1.50 24.02 2.94
N ASN A 3 0.51 24.35 3.77
CA ASN A 3 -0.25 23.34 4.55
C ASN A 3 -1.66 23.05 4.01
N THR A 4 -2.04 23.70 2.91
CA THR A 4 -3.34 23.44 2.26
C THR A 4 -3.29 22.09 1.51
N PRO A 5 -4.41 21.36 1.37
CA PRO A 5 -4.46 20.14 0.55
C PRO A 5 -3.93 20.36 -0.87
N ILE A 6 -4.21 21.53 -1.46
CA ILE A 6 -3.72 21.91 -2.78
C ILE A 6 -2.20 22.16 -2.78
N GLY A 7 -1.66 22.87 -1.79
CA GLY A 7 -0.22 23.12 -1.67
C GLY A 7 0.59 21.83 -1.50
N ARG A 8 0.06 20.86 -0.73
CA ARG A 8 0.69 19.53 -0.62
C ARG A 8 0.71 18.79 -1.95
N MET A 9 -0.37 18.85 -2.71
CA MET A 9 -0.46 18.19 -4.01
C MET A 9 0.50 18.83 -5.02
N VAL A 10 0.60 20.16 -5.06
CA VAL A 10 1.56 20.87 -5.91
C VAL A 10 3.00 20.50 -5.55
N ASN A 11 3.35 20.45 -4.26
CA ASN A 11 4.69 20.04 -3.84
C ASN A 11 5.04 18.61 -4.29
N ILE A 12 4.09 17.67 -4.17
CA ILE A 12 4.29 16.29 -4.61
C ILE A 12 4.49 16.23 -6.12
N VAL A 13 3.67 16.96 -6.89
CA VAL A 13 3.76 16.99 -8.36
C VAL A 13 5.12 17.52 -8.80
N VAL A 14 5.59 18.63 -8.20
CA VAL A 14 6.92 19.19 -8.50
C VAL A 14 8.02 18.18 -8.18
N MET A 15 7.97 17.52 -7.00
CA MET A 15 8.98 16.51 -6.65
C MET A 15 9.00 15.33 -7.63
N LEU A 16 7.84 14.88 -8.11
CA LEU A 16 7.76 13.79 -9.09
C LEU A 16 8.30 14.21 -10.46
N GLU A 17 8.03 15.43 -10.89
CA GLU A 17 8.53 15.96 -12.16
C GLU A 17 10.06 16.13 -12.14
N GLU A 18 10.61 16.63 -11.03
CA GLU A 18 12.05 16.68 -10.78
C GLU A 18 12.68 15.29 -10.82
N PHE A 19 12.04 14.32 -10.15
CA PHE A 19 12.53 12.94 -10.12
C PHE A 19 12.55 12.29 -11.51
N ILE A 20 11.49 12.45 -12.29
CA ILE A 20 11.44 11.97 -13.68
C ILE A 20 12.55 12.59 -14.52
N ARG A 21 12.82 13.90 -14.34
CA ARG A 21 13.93 14.56 -15.05
C ARG A 21 15.29 14.00 -14.63
N MET A 22 15.50 13.75 -13.34
CA MET A 22 16.74 13.14 -12.85
C MET A 22 16.96 11.74 -13.44
N MET A 23 15.90 10.92 -13.50
CA MET A 23 15.97 9.60 -14.14
C MET A 23 16.31 9.68 -15.62
N ASN A 24 15.70 10.63 -16.35
CA ASN A 24 15.97 10.79 -17.77
C ASN A 24 17.36 11.35 -18.06
N ASN A 25 17.91 12.19 -17.17
CA ASN A 25 19.25 12.75 -17.33
C ASN A 25 20.35 11.74 -17.03
N ASN A 26 20.12 10.80 -16.12
CA ASN A 26 21.08 9.76 -15.75
C ASN A 26 20.42 8.36 -15.82
N PRO A 27 20.05 7.86 -17.01
CA PRO A 27 19.34 6.60 -17.14
C PRO A 27 20.14 5.42 -16.58
N ASN A 28 21.47 5.50 -16.71
CA ASN A 28 22.39 4.47 -16.25
C ASN A 28 22.35 4.30 -14.73
N ASP A 29 22.18 5.35 -13.93
CA ASP A 29 22.25 5.29 -12.44
C ASP A 29 21.10 4.49 -11.80
N PHE A 30 20.03 4.23 -12.57
CA PHE A 30 18.85 3.51 -12.09
C PHE A 30 18.82 2.04 -12.55
N GLU A 31 19.74 1.64 -13.44
CA GLU A 31 19.90 0.24 -13.83
C GLU A 31 20.49 -0.59 -12.67
N GLU A 32 20.07 -1.86 -12.53
CA GLU A 32 20.59 -2.74 -11.47
C GLU A 32 22.11 -2.99 -11.62
N GLY A 33 22.61 -2.96 -12.85
CA GLY A 33 24.02 -3.15 -13.16
C GLY A 33 24.92 -2.01 -12.66
N SER A 34 24.49 -0.76 -12.82
CA SER A 34 25.26 0.41 -12.35
C SER A 34 25.26 0.50 -10.81
N ARG A 35 24.15 0.13 -10.16
CA ARG A 35 24.06 0.04 -8.70
C ARG A 35 25.01 -1.02 -8.14
N SER A 36 25.07 -2.17 -8.79
CA SER A 36 26.00 -3.25 -8.43
C SER A 36 27.46 -2.81 -8.60
N GLN A 37 27.78 -2.13 -9.70
CA GLN A 37 29.13 -1.59 -9.94
C GLN A 37 29.51 -0.49 -8.95
N ALA A 38 28.58 0.42 -8.61
CA ALA A 38 28.80 1.44 -7.60
C ALA A 38 29.05 0.83 -6.22
N MET A 39 28.32 -0.23 -5.86
CA MET A 39 28.54 -0.97 -4.62
C MET A 39 29.90 -1.68 -4.60
N GLU A 40 30.27 -2.34 -5.69
CA GLU A 40 31.59 -2.96 -5.85
C GLU A 40 32.72 -1.93 -5.72
N ASN A 41 32.56 -0.77 -6.35
CA ASN A 41 33.53 0.33 -6.25
C ASN A 41 33.65 0.87 -4.81
N ILE A 42 32.54 0.96 -4.06
CA ILE A 42 32.56 1.38 -2.65
C ILE A 42 33.24 0.32 -1.77
N LEU A 43 33.00 -0.96 -2.03
CA LEU A 43 33.63 -2.06 -1.30
C LEU A 43 35.14 -2.14 -1.61
N ALA A 44 35.53 -1.96 -2.86
CA ALA A 44 36.92 -1.88 -3.28
C ALA A 44 37.65 -0.65 -2.69
N ALA A 45 36.96 0.50 -2.62
CA ALA A 45 37.49 1.71 -1.99
C ALA A 45 37.61 1.61 -0.46
N LYS A 46 36.86 0.70 0.18
CA LYS A 46 36.89 0.41 1.62
C LYS A 46 37.83 -0.73 2.00
N GLY A 47 38.77 -1.11 1.13
CA GLY A 47 39.66 -2.26 1.30
C GLY A 47 40.25 -2.44 2.70
N ASP A 48 39.59 -3.25 3.52
CA ASP A 48 40.21 -4.04 4.59
C ASP A 48 40.52 -5.41 3.97
N ASN A 49 41.81 -5.66 3.73
CA ASN A 49 42.32 -6.95 3.29
C ASN A 49 42.04 -8.01 4.38
N PRO A 50 41.31 -9.12 4.11
CA PRO A 50 41.30 -10.26 5.00
C PRO A 50 42.44 -11.19 4.58
N ALA A 51 43.67 -10.80 4.91
CA ALA A 51 44.81 -11.69 4.82
C ALA A 51 45.34 -11.91 6.23
N GLU A 52 45.21 -13.17 6.68
CA GLU A 52 45.93 -13.78 7.80
C GLU A 52 45.45 -13.46 9.22
N GLU A 53 44.57 -14.29 9.77
CA GLU A 53 44.97 -15.10 10.93
C GLU A 53 44.10 -16.35 11.08
N LYS A 54 44.78 -17.48 11.21
CA LYS A 54 44.25 -18.83 11.37
C LYS A 54 44.41 -19.23 12.83
N SER A 55 43.45 -20.03 13.34
CA SER A 55 43.42 -20.71 14.64
C SER A 55 43.13 -19.77 15.82
N ILE A 56 42.30 -20.09 16.81
CA ILE A 56 42.15 -21.32 17.58
C ILE A 56 40.70 -21.39 18.09
N PHE A 57 40.08 -22.57 17.99
CA PHE A 57 38.89 -22.94 18.75
C PHE A 57 39.29 -22.96 20.23
N ASP A 58 38.77 -22.04 21.03
CA ASP A 58 38.66 -22.27 22.46
C ASP A 58 37.34 -21.72 23.01
N GLU A 59 36.66 -22.63 23.68
CA GLU A 59 35.39 -22.46 24.36
C GLU A 59 35.65 -21.81 25.72
N SER A 60 34.64 -21.10 26.23
CA SER A 60 34.58 -20.53 27.60
C SER A 60 35.27 -19.19 27.80
N SER A 61 34.46 -18.12 27.81
CA SER A 61 34.62 -17.01 28.75
C SER A 61 33.34 -16.19 28.88
N LYS A 62 32.63 -16.47 29.97
CA LYS A 62 31.72 -15.59 30.70
C LYS A 62 32.29 -14.16 30.84
N LEU A 63 31.62 -13.13 30.31
CA LEU A 63 31.72 -11.75 30.80
C LEU A 63 30.40 -10.96 30.59
N THR A 64 29.78 -10.64 31.72
CA THR A 64 29.09 -9.40 32.14
C THR A 64 28.31 -8.49 31.16
N PRO A 65 27.16 -7.92 31.60
CA PRO A 65 26.27 -7.12 30.76
C PRO A 65 26.71 -5.65 30.72
N LEU A 66 26.86 -5.10 29.51
CA LEU A 66 26.86 -3.66 29.32
C LEU A 66 25.46 -3.23 28.88
N SER A 67 24.80 -2.59 29.85
CA SER A 67 23.59 -1.78 29.67
C SER A 67 23.82 -0.76 28.56
N ASN A 68 23.00 -0.81 27.52
CA ASN A 68 22.62 0.36 26.75
C ASN A 68 21.11 0.34 26.55
N SER A 69 20.49 1.30 27.22
CA SER A 69 19.10 1.75 27.12
C SER A 69 18.72 2.12 25.68
N PHE A 70 17.42 2.14 25.42
CA PHE A 70 16.68 2.42 24.16
C PHE A 70 16.29 1.18 23.33
N GLY A 71 15.41 0.36 23.90
CA GLY A 71 14.49 -0.43 23.09
C GLY A 71 13.20 0.37 22.80
N PRO A 72 12.61 0.18 21.63
CA PRO A 72 11.20 -0.17 21.58
C PRO A 72 11.07 -1.62 21.11
N ILE A 73 10.58 -2.43 22.04
CA ILE A 73 9.58 -3.49 21.87
C ILE A 73 9.74 -4.36 20.60
N LEU A 74 10.22 -5.58 20.85
CA LEU A 74 9.78 -6.84 20.25
C LEU A 74 9.33 -6.76 18.79
N SER A 75 10.24 -7.23 17.92
CA SER A 75 9.96 -7.78 16.59
C SER A 75 8.67 -8.60 16.59
N GLN A 76 7.56 -7.94 16.27
CA GLN A 76 6.29 -8.58 15.99
C GLN A 76 6.45 -9.31 14.65
N ARG A 77 6.27 -10.64 14.64
CA ARG A 77 6.20 -11.40 13.38
C ARG A 77 5.14 -10.74 12.49
N ALA A 78 5.45 -10.56 11.21
CA ALA A 78 4.55 -10.00 10.21
C ALA A 78 3.24 -10.82 10.00
N THR A 79 3.09 -11.96 10.67
CA THR A 79 2.00 -12.92 10.51
C THR A 79 0.89 -12.80 11.57
N ASP A 80 1.11 -12.10 12.70
CA ASP A 80 0.18 -12.16 13.84
C ASP A 80 -0.85 -11.00 13.89
N ARG A 81 -1.12 -10.32 12.75
CA ARG A 81 -2.20 -9.33 12.62
C ARG A 81 -3.47 -9.89 11.95
N MET A 82 -3.67 -11.21 11.97
CA MET A 82 -4.93 -11.83 11.53
C MET A 82 -5.93 -12.04 12.68
N ALA A 83 -5.73 -11.40 13.83
CA ALA A 83 -6.84 -11.19 14.76
C ALA A 83 -7.65 -10.01 14.23
N ALA A 84 -8.74 -10.37 13.54
CA ALA A 84 -9.85 -9.52 13.12
C ALA A 84 -9.64 -8.03 13.44
N GLN A 85 -9.27 -7.26 12.42
CA GLN A 85 -9.76 -5.89 12.35
C GLN A 85 -11.29 -5.99 12.26
N GLU A 86 -11.95 -6.25 13.40
CA GLU A 86 -13.23 -5.64 13.66
C GLU A 86 -12.98 -4.17 13.39
N ALA A 87 -13.35 -3.74 12.18
CA ALA A 87 -13.31 -2.35 11.81
C ALA A 87 -13.90 -1.61 13.00
N ASN A 88 -13.18 -0.61 13.53
CA ASN A 88 -13.63 0.17 14.68
C ASN A 88 -14.88 0.95 14.24
N LEU A 89 -15.99 0.24 14.11
CA LEU A 89 -17.26 0.72 13.61
C LEU A 89 -17.93 1.35 14.81
N ASN A 90 -17.88 2.68 14.88
CA ASN A 90 -18.64 3.40 15.87
C ASN A 90 -20.14 3.02 15.74
N PRO A 91 -20.76 2.38 16.75
CA PRO A 91 -22.13 1.89 16.67
C PRO A 91 -23.15 3.02 16.50
N ASN A 92 -22.80 4.25 16.90
CA ASN A 92 -23.64 5.45 16.72
C ASN A 92 -23.56 6.04 15.32
N SER A 93 -22.58 5.61 14.50
CA SER A 93 -22.49 6.03 13.11
C SER A 93 -23.68 5.52 12.30
N PRO A 94 -24.24 6.28 11.34
CA PRO A 94 -25.25 5.79 10.42
C PRO A 94 -24.85 4.47 9.75
N TRP A 95 -23.58 4.31 9.41
CA TRP A 95 -23.04 3.06 8.86
C TRP A 95 -23.04 1.92 9.89
N GLY A 96 -22.58 2.17 11.12
CA GLY A 96 -22.58 1.18 12.19
C GLY A 96 -23.99 0.65 12.46
N ARG A 97 -24.98 1.53 12.55
CA ARG A 97 -26.40 1.16 12.72
C ARG A 97 -26.93 0.29 11.58
N MET A 98 -26.47 0.50 10.35
CA MET A 98 -26.89 -0.31 9.21
C MET A 98 -26.23 -1.70 9.22
N VAL A 99 -24.93 -1.78 9.50
CA VAL A 99 -24.21 -3.07 9.56
C VAL A 99 -24.69 -3.95 10.72
N SER A 100 -25.23 -3.34 11.80
CA SER A 100 -25.88 -4.11 12.87
C SER A 100 -27.20 -4.77 12.47
N LYS A 101 -27.86 -4.29 11.40
CA LYS A 101 -29.18 -4.81 10.95
C LYS A 101 -29.11 -5.59 9.64
N PHE A 102 -28.16 -5.25 8.78
CA PHE A 102 -28.02 -5.80 7.44
C PHE A 102 -26.57 -6.19 7.19
N SER A 103 -26.36 -7.20 6.33
CA SER A 103 -25.02 -7.57 5.92
C SER A 103 -24.35 -6.46 5.12
N ILE A 104 -23.03 -6.33 5.26
CA ILE A 104 -22.21 -5.39 4.48
C ILE A 104 -22.40 -5.65 2.98
N GLU A 105 -22.45 -6.92 2.58
CA GLU A 105 -22.66 -7.34 1.20
C GLU A 105 -23.98 -6.78 0.62
N PHE A 106 -25.07 -6.85 1.38
CA PHE A 106 -26.35 -6.31 0.97
C PHE A 106 -26.29 -4.79 0.80
N LEU A 107 -25.72 -4.08 1.78
CA LEU A 107 -25.58 -2.62 1.73
C LEU A 107 -24.73 -2.17 0.54
N LEU A 108 -23.63 -2.88 0.25
CA LEU A 108 -22.81 -2.63 -0.92
C LEU A 108 -23.59 -2.82 -2.22
N ARG A 109 -24.36 -3.91 -2.36
CA ARG A 109 -25.21 -4.14 -3.54
C ARG A 109 -26.23 -3.01 -3.73
N VAL A 110 -26.83 -2.49 -2.66
CA VAL A 110 -27.78 -1.36 -2.71
C VAL A 110 -27.09 -0.10 -3.24
N HIS A 111 -25.97 0.30 -2.65
CA HIS A 111 -25.25 1.50 -3.10
C HIS A 111 -24.73 1.37 -4.54
N LEU A 112 -24.23 0.19 -4.93
CA LEU A 112 -23.76 -0.08 -6.28
C LEU A 112 -24.90 -0.03 -7.30
N ARG A 113 -26.10 -0.53 -6.97
CA ARG A 113 -27.27 -0.46 -7.85
C ARG A 113 -27.77 0.97 -8.04
N LYS A 114 -27.66 1.82 -7.02
CA LYS A 114 -27.99 3.25 -7.07
C LYS A 114 -26.87 4.11 -7.69
N CYS A 115 -25.75 3.50 -8.10
CA CYS A 115 -24.57 4.20 -8.61
C CYS A 115 -23.99 5.23 -7.62
N GLU A 116 -24.14 4.99 -6.31
CA GLU A 116 -23.61 5.87 -5.25
C GLU A 116 -22.11 5.61 -5.00
N PHE A 117 -21.29 5.74 -6.05
CA PHE A 117 -19.87 5.37 -6.01
C PHE A 117 -19.05 6.18 -5.02
N GLU A 118 -19.40 7.44 -4.78
CA GLU A 118 -18.73 8.27 -3.78
C GLU A 118 -18.93 7.73 -2.36
N THR A 119 -20.11 7.17 -2.07
CA THR A 119 -20.36 6.51 -0.78
C THR A 119 -19.49 5.27 -0.65
N VAL A 120 -19.44 4.42 -1.69
CA VAL A 120 -18.61 3.22 -1.72
C VAL A 120 -17.12 3.57 -1.58
N ARG A 121 -16.62 4.59 -2.29
CA ARG A 121 -15.24 5.08 -2.17
C ARG A 121 -14.93 5.56 -0.75
N LYS A 122 -15.84 6.32 -0.12
CA LYS A 122 -15.68 6.76 1.28
C LYS A 122 -15.63 5.57 2.23
N LEU A 123 -16.43 4.54 2.01
CA LEU A 123 -16.43 3.33 2.85
C LEU A 123 -15.11 2.55 2.76
N ILE A 124 -14.52 2.44 1.57
CA ILE A 124 -13.22 1.80 1.36
C ILE A 124 -12.10 2.63 1.99
N THR A 125 -12.02 3.92 1.66
CA THR A 125 -10.94 4.81 2.13
C THR A 125 -10.98 5.06 3.64
N SER A 126 -12.15 5.01 4.26
CA SER A 126 -12.29 5.09 5.72
C SER A 126 -12.05 3.75 6.44
N GLY A 127 -11.72 2.68 5.72
CA GLY A 127 -11.45 1.36 6.31
C GLY A 127 -12.67 0.67 6.90
N LYS A 128 -13.89 1.07 6.51
CA LYS A 128 -15.14 0.43 6.94
C LYS A 128 -15.45 -0.85 6.17
N VAL A 129 -14.87 -0.97 4.97
CA VAL A 129 -14.95 -2.15 4.10
C VAL A 129 -13.52 -2.53 3.73
N THR A 130 -12.95 -3.46 4.48
CA THR A 130 -11.57 -3.95 4.32
C THR A 130 -11.51 -5.41 3.91
N ASP A 131 -12.61 -6.14 4.09
CA ASP A 131 -12.68 -7.56 3.82
C ASP A 131 -12.57 -7.86 2.30
N GLU A 132 -11.78 -8.88 1.98
CA GLU A 132 -11.43 -9.23 0.60
C GLU A 132 -12.68 -9.59 -0.22
N VAL A 133 -13.61 -10.33 0.38
CA VAL A 133 -14.85 -10.76 -0.29
C VAL A 133 -15.67 -9.55 -0.71
N ASN A 134 -15.77 -8.56 0.17
CA ASN A 134 -16.50 -7.33 -0.09
C ASN A 134 -15.80 -6.44 -1.14
N LEU A 135 -14.47 -6.34 -1.11
CA LEU A 135 -13.71 -5.61 -2.13
C LEU A 135 -13.82 -6.28 -3.51
N ARG A 136 -13.78 -7.61 -3.57
CA ARG A 136 -13.97 -8.39 -4.79
C ARG A 136 -15.36 -8.18 -5.38
N LEU A 137 -16.41 -8.19 -4.55
CA LEU A 137 -17.78 -7.87 -4.96
C LEU A 137 -17.87 -6.49 -5.63
N ILE A 138 -17.23 -5.47 -5.04
CA ILE A 138 -17.22 -4.11 -5.59
C ILE A 138 -16.52 -4.10 -6.95
N ARG A 139 -15.32 -4.69 -7.04
CA ARG A 139 -14.57 -4.81 -8.31
C ARG A 139 -15.40 -5.46 -9.40
N ASP A 140 -15.97 -6.64 -9.12
CA ASP A 140 -16.70 -7.42 -10.13
C ASP A 140 -17.98 -6.72 -10.58
N SER A 141 -18.65 -6.02 -9.66
CA SER A 141 -19.83 -5.21 -9.96
C SER A 141 -19.50 -4.02 -10.87
N LEU A 142 -18.38 -3.33 -10.61
CA LEU A 142 -17.91 -2.22 -11.43
C LEU A 142 -17.49 -2.70 -12.83
N LEU A 143 -16.73 -3.79 -12.92
CA LEU A 143 -16.33 -4.39 -14.21
C LEU A 143 -17.55 -4.81 -15.05
N LYS A 144 -18.56 -5.41 -14.41
CA LYS A 144 -19.81 -5.77 -15.10
C LYS A 144 -20.54 -4.54 -15.64
N MET A 145 -20.58 -3.47 -14.83
CA MET A 145 -21.22 -2.22 -15.22
C MET A 145 -20.50 -1.55 -16.39
N GLU A 146 -19.16 -1.48 -16.35
CA GLU A 146 -18.33 -0.95 -17.45
C GLU A 146 -18.63 -1.68 -18.76
N LYS A 147 -18.60 -3.02 -18.75
CA LYS A 147 -18.87 -3.85 -19.93
C LYS A 147 -20.28 -3.62 -20.50
N THR A 148 -21.26 -3.37 -19.64
CA THR A 148 -22.65 -3.10 -20.04
C THR A 148 -22.79 -1.68 -20.60
N SER A 149 -22.13 -0.70 -20.00
CA SER A 149 -22.09 0.69 -20.49
C SER A 149 -21.39 0.80 -21.85
N THR A 150 -20.34 0.02 -22.10
CA THR A 150 -19.71 -0.02 -23.44
C THR A 150 -20.66 -0.61 -24.48
N TRP A 151 -21.43 -1.65 -24.14
CA TRP A 151 -22.35 -2.28 -25.08
C TRP A 151 -23.52 -1.38 -25.49
N THR A 152 -24.03 -0.57 -24.55
CA THR A 152 -25.08 0.44 -24.84
C THR A 152 -24.56 1.63 -25.64
N ARG A 153 -23.27 1.98 -25.52
CA ARG A 153 -22.64 3.05 -26.31
C ARG A 153 -22.35 2.62 -27.76
N PHE A 154 -22.15 1.33 -28.00
CA PHE A 154 -21.85 0.77 -29.34
C PHE A 154 -23.04 0.09 -30.02
N SER A 155 -24.20 -0.01 -29.36
CA SER A 155 -25.45 -0.47 -30.00
C SER A 155 -26.20 0.72 -30.61
N PRO A 156 -26.31 0.83 -31.95
CA PRO A 156 -27.19 1.83 -32.54
C PRO A 156 -28.64 1.53 -32.14
N PRO A 157 -29.45 2.56 -31.83
CA PRO A 157 -30.87 2.36 -31.56
C PRO A 157 -31.52 1.78 -32.81
N ILE A 158 -32.02 0.56 -32.68
CA ILE A 158 -32.75 -0.12 -33.75
C ILE A 158 -34.14 0.54 -33.82
N TRP A 159 -34.22 1.69 -34.50
CA TRP A 159 -35.48 2.22 -34.98
C TRP A 159 -35.89 1.36 -36.18
N LYS A 160 -36.67 0.30 -35.95
CA LYS A 160 -37.38 -0.35 -37.05
C LYS A 160 -38.62 0.49 -37.38
N LYS A 161 -38.70 0.76 -38.69
CA LYS A 161 -39.76 1.46 -39.43
C LYS A 161 -41.14 0.87 -39.19
#